data_AF-A0A260YYB2-F1
#
_entry.id   AF-A0A260YYB2-F1
#
_cell.length_a   1.000
_cell.length_b   1.000
_cell.length_c   1.000
_cell.angle_alpha   90.00
_cell.angle_beta   90.00
_cell.angle_gamma   90.00
#
_symmetry.space_group_name_H-M   'P 1'
#
loop_
_entity.id
_entity.type
_entity.pdbx_description
1 polymer ?
#
loop_
_entity_poly.entity_id
_entity_poly.type
_entity_poly.pdbx_seq_one_letter_code
_entity_poly.pdbx_strand_id
1 'polypeptide(L)'
;MFGCCKKKKTNKSLDELKKDIVIDDHEIPLDALLKRYSSSETAGISEAEAATRLKTDGPNALTPPKQTSKWVKLAGSIFGGFNFLLWCAAVASAVGYGMDLSMSVDEEVPKDNMYMAIILASVVTVTGFFDFYQDRKSGNLMDSFANMIPPKTLVVRDGTTKEIEVKDLVVGDLVRFRGGDRVPADLRVTLARGLKVDNSSLTGESEPQTRNTNFTSKNPLETKNLCLFSTSVLEGSGEGIIIRTGDRTVVGRIAALTTQVDSGPTPLAKEINHFIKIISVVAFTVGVAFFVLAVVYEYPLLKAIVFFMGIVVAN
;
A
#
# COMPACT_ATOMS: atom_id res chain seq x y z
N MET A 1 16.51 -12.90 -12.48
CA MET A 1 15.49 -12.89 -13.56
C MET A 1 14.04 -12.67 -13.10
N PHE A 2 13.64 -13.00 -11.86
CA PHE A 2 12.24 -12.87 -11.40
C PHE A 2 11.70 -11.42 -11.26
N GLY A 3 12.56 -10.41 -11.15
CA GLY A 3 12.13 -9.01 -10.96
C GLY A 3 11.63 -8.30 -12.23
N CYS A 4 12.17 -8.64 -13.41
CA CYS A 4 11.88 -7.92 -14.65
C CYS A 4 10.47 -8.23 -15.20
N CYS A 5 10.00 -9.48 -15.01
CA CYS A 5 8.69 -9.92 -15.48
C CYS A 5 7.53 -9.38 -14.62
N LYS A 6 7.75 -9.20 -13.30
CA LYS A 6 6.80 -8.53 -12.40
C LYS A 6 6.64 -7.05 -12.72
N LYS A 7 7.76 -6.33 -12.91
CA LYS A 7 7.75 -4.90 -13.25
C LYS A 7 6.97 -4.59 -14.54
N LYS A 8 7.13 -5.44 -15.58
CA LYS A 8 6.37 -5.30 -16.83
C LYS A 8 4.85 -5.51 -16.66
N LYS A 9 4.42 -6.45 -15.82
CA LYS A 9 2.98 -6.68 -15.55
C LYS A 9 2.35 -5.54 -14.75
N THR A 10 3.04 -5.01 -13.74
CA THR A 10 2.58 -3.87 -12.92
C THR A 10 2.47 -2.58 -13.74
N ASN A 11 3.43 -2.30 -14.63
CA ASN A 11 3.33 -1.13 -15.51
C ASN A 11 2.16 -1.23 -16.49
N LYS A 12 1.89 -2.43 -17.03
CA LYS A 12 0.76 -2.64 -17.95
C LYS A 12 -0.60 -2.47 -17.25
N SER A 13 -0.75 -2.93 -16.00
CA SER A 13 -1.99 -2.72 -15.23
C SER A 13 -2.18 -1.26 -14.83
N LEU A 14 -1.11 -0.54 -14.51
CA LEU A 14 -1.15 0.89 -14.22
C LEU A 14 -1.56 1.72 -15.44
N ASP A 15 -1.03 1.40 -16.63
CA ASP A 15 -1.40 2.11 -17.85
C ASP A 15 -2.84 1.81 -18.30
N GLU A 16 -3.38 0.63 -17.97
CA GLU A 16 -4.81 0.35 -18.13
C GLU A 16 -5.68 1.14 -17.13
N LEU A 17 -5.23 1.31 -15.89
CA LEU A 17 -5.92 2.13 -14.89
C LEU A 17 -5.90 3.63 -15.21
N LYS A 18 -4.87 4.12 -15.93
CA LYS A 18 -4.76 5.51 -16.39
C LYS A 18 -5.68 5.87 -17.56
N LYS A 19 -6.23 4.89 -18.27
CA LYS A 19 -7.20 5.16 -19.34
C LYS A 19 -8.48 5.75 -18.74
N ASP A 20 -9.15 6.61 -19.51
CA ASP A 20 -10.38 7.28 -19.08
C ASP A 20 -11.41 6.28 -18.50
N ILE A 21 -12.19 6.78 -17.55
CA ILE A 21 -13.28 6.00 -16.95
C ILE A 21 -14.38 5.86 -17.99
N VAL A 22 -14.33 4.78 -18.77
CA VAL A 22 -15.44 4.40 -19.65
C VAL A 22 -16.49 3.69 -18.79
N ILE A 23 -17.54 4.41 -18.41
CA ILE A 23 -18.80 3.82 -17.93
C ILE A 23 -19.79 4.04 -19.07
N ASP A 24 -20.50 3.01 -19.50
CA ASP A 24 -21.55 3.07 -20.53
C ASP A 24 -22.93 2.80 -19.93
N ASP A 25 -22.97 2.23 -18.72
CA ASP A 25 -24.19 1.87 -17.98
C ASP A 25 -25.11 3.07 -17.71
N HIS A 26 -24.58 4.29 -17.73
CA HIS A 26 -25.38 5.50 -17.56
C HIS A 26 -26.07 5.98 -18.84
N GLU A 27 -25.56 5.58 -20.01
CA GLU A 27 -26.07 5.99 -21.32
C GLU A 27 -27.23 5.09 -21.80
N ILE A 28 -27.22 3.82 -21.38
CA ILE A 28 -28.23 2.85 -21.80
C ILE A 28 -29.57 3.03 -21.08
N PRO A 29 -30.70 2.67 -21.73
CA PRO A 29 -32.02 2.64 -21.09
C PRO A 29 -32.06 1.66 -19.92
N LEU A 30 -32.94 1.93 -18.94
CA LEU A 30 -33.07 1.10 -17.74
C LEU A 30 -33.39 -0.37 -18.06
N ASP A 31 -34.25 -0.63 -19.04
CA ASP A 31 -34.59 -1.99 -19.46
C ASP A 31 -33.38 -2.76 -20.02
N ALA A 32 -32.49 -2.06 -20.74
CA ALA A 32 -31.27 -2.66 -21.28
C ALA A 32 -30.26 -2.96 -20.16
N LEU A 33 -30.17 -2.08 -19.17
CA LEU A 33 -29.34 -2.27 -17.98
C LEU A 33 -29.80 -3.47 -17.13
N LEU A 34 -31.10 -3.57 -16.88
CA LEU A 34 -31.72 -4.67 -16.15
C LEU A 34 -31.45 -6.02 -16.85
N LYS A 35 -31.59 -6.05 -18.18
CA LYS A 35 -31.24 -7.23 -18.99
C LYS A 35 -29.74 -7.55 -18.94
N ARG A 36 -28.86 -6.55 -19.04
CA ARG A 36 -27.40 -6.72 -18.99
C ARG A 36 -26.97 -7.39 -17.68
N TYR A 37 -27.56 -6.97 -16.56
CA TYR A 37 -27.22 -7.48 -15.23
C TYR A 37 -28.17 -8.57 -14.71
N SER A 38 -29.08 -9.08 -15.54
CA SER A 38 -30.12 -10.06 -15.17
C SER A 38 -30.81 -9.71 -13.85
N SER A 39 -31.10 -8.43 -13.65
CA SER A 39 -31.66 -7.88 -12.42
C SER A 39 -33.09 -7.40 -12.66
N SER A 40 -33.88 -7.32 -11.59
CA SER A 40 -35.25 -6.80 -11.60
C SER A 40 -35.33 -5.47 -10.86
N GLU A 41 -36.12 -4.53 -11.38
CA GLU A 41 -36.32 -3.21 -10.77
C GLU A 41 -37.00 -3.29 -9.40
N THR A 42 -37.83 -4.31 -9.16
CA THR A 42 -38.58 -4.47 -7.90
C THR A 42 -38.10 -5.65 -7.08
N ALA A 43 -37.73 -6.76 -7.72
CA ALA A 43 -37.32 -7.97 -7.03
C ALA A 43 -35.81 -8.04 -6.75
N GLY A 44 -35.00 -7.21 -7.41
CA GLY A 44 -33.55 -7.35 -7.41
C GLY A 44 -33.10 -8.67 -8.07
N ILE A 45 -31.99 -9.22 -7.59
CA ILE A 45 -31.44 -10.52 -8.02
C ILE A 45 -31.79 -11.64 -7.03
N SER A 46 -31.64 -12.88 -7.44
CA SER A 46 -31.80 -14.03 -6.56
C SER A 46 -30.62 -14.21 -5.60
N GLU A 47 -30.86 -14.75 -4.41
CA GLU A 47 -29.82 -15.01 -3.43
C GLU A 47 -28.77 -16.03 -3.92
N ALA A 48 -29.21 -17.01 -4.72
CA ALA A 48 -28.32 -18.00 -5.34
C ALA A 48 -27.39 -17.37 -6.40
N GLU A 49 -27.92 -16.45 -7.20
CA GLU A 49 -27.13 -15.72 -8.20
C GLU A 49 -26.14 -14.76 -7.52
N ALA A 50 -26.57 -14.08 -6.45
CA ALA A 50 -25.70 -13.23 -5.66
C ALA A 50 -24.50 -14.00 -5.09
N ALA A 51 -24.74 -15.19 -4.52
CA ALA A 51 -23.67 -16.05 -4.01
C ALA A 51 -22.71 -16.54 -5.11
N THR A 52 -23.22 -16.78 -6.32
CA THR A 52 -22.42 -17.19 -7.48
C THR A 52 -21.53 -16.04 -7.98
N ARG A 53 -22.09 -14.83 -8.09
CA ARG A 53 -21.34 -13.62 -8.43
C ARG A 53 -20.28 -13.30 -7.38
N LEU A 54 -20.61 -13.43 -6.10
CA LEU A 54 -19.65 -13.17 -5.01
C LEU A 54 -18.44 -14.08 -5.07
N LYS A 55 -18.63 -15.36 -5.41
CA LYS A 55 -17.52 -16.32 -5.62
C LYS A 55 -16.67 -16.01 -6.86
N THR A 56 -17.28 -15.45 -7.90
CA THR A 56 -16.63 -15.19 -9.19
C THR A 56 -15.88 -13.87 -9.20
N ASP A 57 -16.53 -12.81 -8.70
CA ASP A 57 -16.04 -11.44 -8.72
C ASP A 57 -15.27 -11.05 -7.45
N GLY A 58 -15.47 -11.79 -6.36
CA GLY A 58 -14.93 -11.46 -5.05
C GLY A 58 -15.78 -10.44 -4.28
N PRO A 59 -15.38 -10.12 -3.04
CA PRO A 59 -16.11 -9.22 -2.16
C PRO A 59 -16.01 -7.76 -2.64
N ASN A 60 -17.03 -6.95 -2.30
CA ASN A 60 -16.99 -5.51 -2.46
C ASN A 60 -16.13 -4.87 -1.36
N ALA A 61 -14.82 -5.01 -1.50
CA ALA A 61 -13.81 -4.40 -0.65
C ALA A 61 -12.63 -3.92 -1.50
N LEU A 62 -11.92 -2.91 -1.03
CA LEU A 62 -10.68 -2.46 -1.66
C LEU A 62 -9.56 -3.43 -1.31
N THR A 63 -8.82 -3.90 -2.32
CA THR A 63 -7.70 -4.81 -2.09
C THR A 63 -6.54 -4.04 -1.45
N PRO A 64 -6.12 -4.36 -0.20
CA PRO A 64 -4.98 -3.70 0.39
C PRO A 64 -3.73 -3.99 -0.45
N PRO A 65 -2.82 -3.01 -0.63
CA PRO A 65 -1.59 -3.22 -1.36
C PRO A 65 -0.79 -4.34 -0.69
N LYS A 66 -0.08 -5.13 -1.49
CA LYS A 66 0.72 -6.25 -0.99
C LYS A 66 1.75 -5.73 0.02
N GLN A 67 1.45 -5.90 1.31
CA GLN A 67 2.40 -5.57 2.36
C GLN A 67 3.51 -6.61 2.34
N THR A 68 4.76 -6.16 2.21
CA THR A 68 5.91 -7.00 2.54
C THR A 68 5.80 -7.41 4.01
N SER A 69 6.11 -8.66 4.32
CA SER A 69 6.11 -9.17 5.70
C SER A 69 6.88 -8.22 6.62
N LYS A 70 6.30 -7.94 7.80
CA LYS A 70 6.90 -7.03 8.80
C LYS A 70 8.32 -7.46 9.17
N TRP A 71 8.55 -8.77 9.23
CA TRP A 71 9.87 -9.36 9.49
C TRP A 71 10.87 -9.12 8.36
N VAL A 72 10.41 -9.14 7.11
CA VAL A 72 11.27 -8.85 5.94
C VAL A 72 11.64 -7.37 5.91
N LYS A 73 10.71 -6.47 6.26
CA LYS A 73 11.00 -5.04 6.43
C LYS A 73 11.99 -4.81 7.56
N LEU A 74 11.74 -5.39 8.75
CA LEU A 74 12.63 -5.28 9.90
C LEU A 74 14.03 -5.83 9.59
N ALA A 75 14.13 -7.02 8.97
CA ALA A 75 15.41 -7.58 8.56
C ALA A 75 16.09 -6.71 7.49
N GLY A 76 15.32 -6.15 6.56
CA GLY A 76 15.83 -5.18 5.59
C GLY A 76 16.38 -3.91 6.25
N SER A 77 15.73 -3.39 7.29
CA SER A 77 16.21 -2.22 8.04
C SER A 77 17.45 -2.53 8.88
N ILE A 78 17.51 -3.71 9.52
CA ILE A 78 18.63 -4.11 10.40
C ILE A 78 19.86 -4.57 9.61
N PHE A 79 19.68 -5.25 8.48
CA PHE A 79 20.78 -5.85 7.70
C PHE A 79 21.01 -5.18 6.34
N GLY A 80 20.30 -4.09 6.04
CA GLY A 80 20.43 -3.38 4.76
C GLY A 80 21.51 -2.31 4.76
N GLY A 81 22.12 -2.08 3.60
CA GLY A 81 22.99 -0.93 3.36
C GLY A 81 24.18 -0.82 4.32
N PHE A 82 24.31 0.33 4.98
CA PHE A 82 25.39 0.64 5.93
C PHE A 82 25.34 -0.24 7.20
N ASN A 83 24.14 -0.62 7.65
CA ASN A 83 23.99 -1.47 8.84
C ASN A 83 24.63 -2.86 8.64
N PHE A 84 24.71 -3.36 7.40
CA PHE A 84 25.43 -4.59 7.08
C PHE A 84 26.95 -4.47 7.34
N LEU A 85 27.56 -3.35 6.95
CA LEU A 85 28.98 -3.07 7.19
C LEU A 85 29.29 -3.02 8.69
N LEU A 86 28.41 -2.39 9.47
CA LEU A 86 28.54 -2.33 10.92
C LEU A 86 28.38 -3.70 11.59
N TRP A 87 27.48 -4.57 11.09
CA TRP A 87 27.40 -5.97 11.54
C TRP A 87 28.69 -6.75 11.23
N CYS A 88 29.27 -6.58 10.04
CA CYS A 88 30.57 -7.16 9.72
C CYS A 88 31.67 -6.66 10.66
N ALA A 89 31.64 -5.38 11.04
CA ALA A 89 32.62 -4.79 11.96
C ALA A 89 32.46 -5.38 13.37
N ALA A 90 31.22 -5.49 13.86
CA ALA A 90 30.92 -6.09 15.16
C ALA A 90 31.38 -7.56 15.22
N VAL A 91 31.14 -8.34 14.16
CA VAL A 91 31.60 -9.74 14.08
C VAL A 91 33.13 -9.82 14.00
N ALA A 92 33.78 -8.99 13.19
CA ALA A 92 35.24 -8.96 13.11
C ALA A 92 35.89 -8.63 14.46
N SER A 93 35.35 -7.66 15.20
CA SER A 93 35.82 -7.32 16.56
C SER A 93 35.56 -8.45 17.56
N ALA A 94 34.42 -9.14 17.46
CA ALA A 94 34.12 -10.29 18.33
C ALA A 94 35.07 -11.47 18.07
N VAL A 95 35.38 -11.77 16.80
CA VAL A 95 36.37 -12.78 16.43
C VAL A 95 37.78 -12.35 16.86
N GLY A 96 38.10 -11.06 16.73
CA GLY A 96 39.32 -10.44 17.27
C GLY A 96 39.52 -10.75 18.74
N TYR A 97 38.52 -10.46 19.56
CA TYR A 97 38.54 -10.77 20.99
C TYR A 97 38.67 -12.27 21.28
N GLY A 98 37.95 -13.12 20.54
CA GLY A 98 38.03 -14.57 20.71
C GLY A 98 39.42 -15.14 20.41
N MET A 99 40.11 -14.60 19.40
CA MET A 99 41.49 -14.98 19.09
C MET A 99 42.48 -14.47 20.14
N ASP A 100 42.35 -13.21 20.55
CA ASP A 100 43.18 -12.63 21.62
C ASP A 100 43.08 -13.49 22.89
N LEU A 101 41.86 -13.86 23.30
CA LEU A 101 41.58 -14.74 24.46
C LEU A 101 42.23 -16.13 24.34
N SER A 102 42.36 -16.68 23.12
CA SER A 102 42.95 -18.01 22.90
C SER A 102 44.47 -18.00 22.83
N MET A 103 45.10 -16.87 22.50
CA MET A 103 46.55 -16.73 22.36
C MET A 103 47.23 -16.16 23.62
N SER A 104 46.51 -15.41 24.45
CA SER A 104 47.04 -14.84 25.69
C SER A 104 46.81 -15.79 26.88
N VAL A 105 47.86 -16.53 27.26
CA VAL A 105 47.83 -17.46 28.41
C VAL A 105 48.15 -16.77 29.74
N ASP A 106 48.77 -15.57 29.75
CA ASP A 106 49.25 -14.90 30.98
C ASP A 106 49.20 -13.34 31.00
N GLU A 107 48.64 -12.67 29.98
CA GLU A 107 48.47 -11.20 29.97
C GLU A 107 46.99 -10.80 30.00
N GLU A 108 46.67 -9.66 30.63
CA GLU A 108 45.31 -9.10 30.60
C GLU A 108 44.88 -8.84 29.16
N VAL A 109 43.88 -9.60 28.69
CA VAL A 109 43.32 -9.43 27.34
C VAL A 109 42.75 -8.01 27.20
N PRO A 110 43.21 -7.20 26.22
CA PRO A 110 42.63 -5.90 25.96
C PRO A 110 41.14 -6.06 25.65
N LYS A 111 40.28 -5.48 26.51
CA LYS A 111 38.82 -5.60 26.38
C LYS A 111 38.25 -4.69 25.27
N ASP A 112 39.09 -3.92 24.60
CA ASP A 112 38.71 -2.95 23.58
C ASP A 112 37.93 -3.59 22.44
N ASN A 113 38.39 -4.74 21.94
CA ASN A 113 37.71 -5.50 20.87
C ASN A 113 36.31 -5.99 21.31
N MET A 114 36.16 -6.39 22.58
CA MET A 114 34.88 -6.80 23.15
C MET A 114 33.92 -5.60 23.29
N TYR A 115 34.40 -4.47 23.82
CA TYR A 115 33.59 -3.26 23.94
C TYR A 115 33.16 -2.74 22.56
N MET A 116 34.06 -2.73 21.58
CA MET A 116 33.74 -2.33 20.21
C MET A 116 32.68 -3.24 19.58
N ALA A 117 32.77 -4.56 19.75
CA ALA A 117 31.76 -5.49 19.24
C ALA A 117 30.37 -5.22 19.85
N ILE A 118 30.31 -5.03 21.17
CA ILE A 118 29.05 -4.76 21.90
C ILE A 118 28.46 -3.41 21.50
N ILE A 119 29.28 -2.35 21.46
CA ILE A 119 28.85 -1.00 21.08
C ILE A 119 28.30 -1.02 19.66
N LEU A 120 29.03 -1.58 18.70
CA LEU A 120 28.61 -1.63 17.29
C LEU A 120 27.31 -2.43 17.12
N ALA A 121 27.20 -3.60 17.76
CA ALA A 121 25.98 -4.40 17.72
C ALA A 121 24.78 -3.63 18.32
N SER A 122 24.99 -2.89 19.43
CA SER A 122 23.94 -2.10 20.06
C SER A 122 23.48 -0.93 19.18
N VAL A 123 24.42 -0.19 18.58
CA VAL A 123 24.14 0.95 17.71
C VAL A 123 23.35 0.50 16.48
N VAL A 124 23.78 -0.57 15.81
CA VAL A 124 23.07 -1.09 14.62
C VAL A 124 21.66 -1.53 14.94
N THR A 125 21.50 -2.21 16.08
CA THR A 125 20.19 -2.69 16.51
C THR A 125 19.25 -1.51 16.76
N VAL A 126 19.69 -0.51 17.54
CA VAL A 126 18.89 0.69 17.84
C VAL A 126 18.55 1.45 16.56
N THR A 127 19.52 1.70 15.69
CA THR A 127 19.30 2.42 14.42
C THR A 127 18.30 1.67 13.53
N GLY A 128 18.45 0.36 13.37
CA GLY A 128 17.53 -0.45 12.57
C GLY A 128 16.09 -0.47 13.14
N PHE A 129 15.93 -0.43 14.46
CA PHE A 129 14.61 -0.28 15.09
C PHE A 129 14.00 1.11 14.86
N PHE A 130 14.80 2.17 14.95
CA PHE A 130 14.36 3.54 14.66
C PHE A 130 13.91 3.68 13.20
N ASP A 131 14.67 3.13 12.26
CA ASP A 131 14.33 3.13 10.83
C ASP A 131 13.01 2.40 10.57
N PHE A 132 12.85 1.20 11.15
CA PHE A 132 11.60 0.45 11.05
C PHE A 132 10.39 1.20 11.63
N TYR A 133 10.59 1.92 12.75
CA TYR A 133 9.53 2.69 13.38
C TYR A 133 9.10 3.90 12.53
N GLN A 134 10.05 4.61 11.93
CA GLN A 134 9.78 5.73 11.03
C GLN A 134 9.03 5.28 9.76
N ASP A 135 9.47 4.17 9.16
CA ASP A 135 8.80 3.59 7.99
C ASP A 135 7.36 3.20 8.28
N ARG A 136 7.07 2.68 9.48
CA ARG A 136 5.72 2.27 9.87
C ARG A 136 4.77 3.46 10.01
N LYS A 137 5.24 4.62 10.46
CA LYS A 137 4.41 5.82 10.63
C LYS A 137 3.90 6.36 9.28
N SER A 138 4.60 6.09 8.18
CA SER A 138 4.24 6.57 6.84
C SER A 138 3.19 5.69 6.12
N GLY A 139 2.97 4.45 6.56
CA GLY A 139 2.25 3.43 5.78
C GLY A 139 0.71 3.37 5.90
N ASN A 140 0.05 4.22 6.69
CA ASN A 140 -1.35 4.04 7.06
C ASN A 140 -2.38 4.71 6.13
N LEU A 141 -1.98 5.17 4.94
CA LEU A 141 -2.91 5.84 4.01
C LEU A 141 -4.04 4.92 3.51
N MET A 142 -3.79 3.60 3.42
CA MET A 142 -4.81 2.65 2.93
C MET A 142 -5.91 2.36 3.95
N ASP A 143 -5.58 2.34 5.25
CA ASP A 143 -6.57 2.08 6.31
C ASP A 143 -7.64 3.18 6.33
N SER A 144 -7.25 4.42 6.00
CA SER A 144 -8.19 5.54 5.86
C SER A 144 -9.20 5.32 4.74
N PHE A 145 -8.83 4.73 3.60
CA PHE A 145 -9.76 4.40 2.51
C PHE A 145 -10.67 3.22 2.87
N ALA A 146 -10.15 2.19 3.55
CA ALA A 146 -10.96 1.06 4.01
C ALA A 146 -12.05 1.50 5.00
N ASN A 147 -11.74 2.46 5.88
CA ASN A 147 -12.69 3.04 6.83
C ASN A 147 -13.77 3.92 6.18
N MET A 148 -13.70 4.17 4.86
CA MET A 148 -14.76 4.90 4.14
C MET A 148 -15.95 4.01 3.78
N ILE A 149 -15.77 2.68 3.72
CA ILE A 149 -16.79 1.69 3.36
C ILE A 149 -17.82 1.58 4.51
N PRO A 150 -19.13 1.77 4.27
CA PRO A 150 -20.14 1.52 5.30
C PRO A 150 -20.15 0.04 5.71
N PRO A 151 -20.40 -0.31 6.98
CA PRO A 151 -20.36 -1.70 7.41
C PRO A 151 -21.51 -2.53 6.85
N LYS A 152 -22.70 -1.92 6.70
CA LYS A 152 -23.93 -2.57 6.24
C LYS A 152 -24.69 -1.70 5.26
N THR A 153 -25.51 -2.33 4.43
CA THR A 153 -26.44 -1.64 3.52
C THR A 153 -27.73 -2.42 3.33
N LEU A 154 -28.78 -1.74 2.86
CA LEU A 154 -30.06 -2.35 2.54
C LEU A 154 -30.10 -2.77 1.07
N VAL A 155 -30.29 -4.06 0.84
CA VAL A 155 -30.45 -4.64 -0.50
C VAL A 155 -31.82 -5.26 -0.67
N VAL A 156 -32.28 -5.33 -1.91
CA VAL A 156 -33.46 -6.10 -2.30
C VAL A 156 -32.98 -7.33 -3.07
N ARG A 157 -33.25 -8.52 -2.51
CA ARG A 157 -33.00 -9.82 -3.14
C ARG A 157 -34.25 -10.69 -2.99
N ASP A 158 -34.63 -11.40 -4.04
CA ASP A 158 -35.87 -12.19 -4.11
C ASP A 158 -37.12 -11.39 -3.70
N GLY A 159 -37.17 -10.10 -4.01
CA GLY A 159 -38.27 -9.19 -3.65
C GLY A 159 -38.34 -8.78 -2.17
N THR A 160 -37.42 -9.27 -1.35
CA THR A 160 -37.35 -8.96 0.08
C THR A 160 -36.21 -7.99 0.37
N THR A 161 -36.47 -6.99 1.21
CA THR A 161 -35.43 -6.07 1.67
C THR A 161 -34.68 -6.69 2.83
N LYS A 162 -33.36 -6.83 2.71
CA LYS A 162 -32.48 -7.40 3.74
C LYS A 162 -31.33 -6.44 4.00
N GLU A 163 -30.89 -6.36 5.24
CA GLU A 163 -29.66 -5.67 5.61
C GLU A 163 -28.50 -6.66 5.52
N ILE A 164 -27.50 -6.37 4.70
CA ILE A 164 -26.33 -7.23 4.50
C ILE A 164 -25.04 -6.45 4.72
N GLU A 165 -23.94 -7.17 4.93
CA GLU A 165 -22.61 -6.55 4.96
C GLU A 165 -22.23 -6.04 3.57
N VAL A 166 -21.62 -4.86 3.51
CA VAL A 166 -21.27 -4.21 2.23
C VAL A 166 -20.26 -5.04 1.44
N LYS A 167 -19.44 -5.85 2.10
CA LYS A 167 -18.50 -6.78 1.48
C LYS A 167 -19.19 -7.86 0.62
N ASP A 168 -20.43 -8.19 0.92
CA ASP A 168 -21.20 -9.25 0.25
C ASP A 168 -22.09 -8.70 -0.90
N LEU A 169 -21.92 -7.42 -1.24
CA LEU A 169 -22.56 -6.79 -2.39
C LEU A 169 -21.92 -7.23 -3.69
N VAL A 170 -22.77 -7.44 -4.69
CA VAL A 170 -22.34 -7.85 -6.03
C VAL A 170 -22.94 -6.93 -7.09
N VAL A 171 -22.33 -6.94 -8.27
CA VAL A 171 -22.87 -6.25 -9.44
C VAL A 171 -24.27 -6.77 -9.75
N GLY A 172 -25.20 -5.87 -10.03
CA GLY A 172 -26.61 -6.16 -10.30
C GLY A 172 -27.54 -6.16 -9.08
N ASP A 173 -27.01 -6.09 -7.85
CA ASP A 173 -27.84 -5.92 -6.65
C ASP A 173 -28.62 -4.59 -6.72
N LEU A 174 -29.88 -4.62 -6.27
CA LEU A 174 -30.70 -3.43 -6.06
C LEU A 174 -30.50 -2.94 -4.61
N VAL A 175 -29.93 -1.76 -4.45
CA VAL A 175 -29.64 -1.15 -3.14
C VAL A 175 -30.61 -0.02 -2.87
N ARG A 176 -31.06 0.09 -1.61
CA ARG A 176 -31.85 1.21 -1.10
C ARG A 176 -31.00 2.06 -0.16
N PHE A 177 -31.07 3.37 -0.33
CA PHE A 177 -30.32 4.31 0.50
C PHE A 177 -31.15 5.55 0.81
N ARG A 178 -30.89 6.17 1.96
CA ARG A 178 -31.61 7.34 2.48
C ARG A 178 -30.63 8.42 2.94
N GLY A 179 -31.13 9.63 3.17
CA GLY A 179 -30.35 10.72 3.77
C GLY A 179 -29.67 10.27 5.06
N GLY A 180 -28.36 10.48 5.14
CA GLY A 180 -27.47 10.02 6.21
C GLY A 180 -26.63 8.79 5.83
N ASP A 181 -27.02 8.03 4.81
CA ASP A 181 -26.28 6.84 4.39
C ASP A 181 -25.10 7.19 3.48
N ARG A 182 -24.09 6.31 3.44
CA ARG A 182 -23.04 6.34 2.43
C ARG A 182 -23.36 5.39 1.29
N VAL A 183 -23.03 5.80 0.08
CA VAL A 183 -23.19 4.98 -1.12
C VAL A 183 -22.18 3.82 -1.08
N PRO A 184 -22.63 2.55 -1.04
CA PRO A 184 -21.75 1.41 -0.73
C PRO A 184 -20.93 0.90 -1.91
N ALA A 185 -21.30 1.25 -3.14
CA ALA A 185 -20.68 0.85 -4.39
C ALA A 185 -21.12 1.81 -5.51
N ASP A 186 -20.46 1.80 -6.67
CA ASP A 186 -20.95 2.60 -7.81
C ASP A 186 -22.27 2.02 -8.31
N LEU A 187 -23.31 2.85 -8.38
CA LEU A 187 -24.65 2.44 -8.73
C LEU A 187 -25.32 3.36 -9.74
N ARG A 188 -26.19 2.77 -10.55
CA ARG A 188 -27.12 3.47 -11.44
C ARG A 188 -28.43 3.70 -10.71
N VAL A 189 -28.84 4.96 -10.60
CA VAL A 189 -30.09 5.34 -9.93
C VAL A 189 -31.30 4.88 -10.74
N THR A 190 -32.16 4.06 -10.13
CA THR A 190 -33.43 3.58 -10.70
C THR A 190 -34.63 4.32 -10.13
N LEU A 191 -34.54 4.79 -8.89
CA LEU A 191 -35.54 5.62 -8.24
C LEU A 191 -34.85 6.74 -7.45
N ALA A 192 -35.34 7.97 -7.57
CA ALA A 192 -34.86 9.11 -6.80
C ALA A 192 -36.03 9.94 -6.27
N ARG A 193 -36.04 10.22 -4.97
CA ARG A 193 -37.02 11.07 -4.30
C ARG A 193 -36.30 12.15 -3.50
N GLY A 194 -36.17 13.33 -4.10
CA GLY A 194 -35.43 14.46 -3.51
C GLY A 194 -33.97 14.13 -3.20
N LEU A 195 -33.38 13.22 -3.98
CA LEU A 195 -32.06 12.63 -3.70
C LEU A 195 -30.96 13.66 -3.99
N LYS A 196 -30.17 13.97 -2.95
CA LYS A 196 -28.96 14.79 -3.06
C LYS A 196 -27.78 14.06 -2.45
N VAL A 197 -26.64 14.11 -3.13
CA VAL A 197 -25.41 13.49 -2.67
C VAL A 197 -24.27 14.50 -2.60
N ASP A 198 -23.36 14.28 -1.66
CA ASP A 198 -22.11 14.99 -1.54
C ASP A 198 -21.01 14.26 -2.31
N ASN A 199 -20.45 14.95 -3.31
CA ASN A 199 -19.36 14.46 -4.14
C ASN A 199 -17.99 15.01 -3.70
N SER A 200 -17.89 15.71 -2.57
CA SER A 200 -16.65 16.34 -2.08
C SER A 200 -15.48 15.37 -1.97
N SER A 201 -15.73 14.09 -1.69
CA SER A 201 -14.71 13.03 -1.65
C SER A 201 -14.03 12.76 -2.99
N LEU A 202 -14.68 13.12 -4.11
CA LEU A 202 -14.23 12.90 -5.48
C LEU A 202 -13.83 14.18 -6.19
N THR A 203 -14.63 15.24 -6.06
CA THR A 203 -14.45 16.50 -6.80
C THR A 203 -13.80 17.58 -5.94
N GLY A 204 -13.82 17.46 -4.62
CA GLY A 204 -13.42 18.53 -3.69
C GLY A 204 -14.46 19.64 -3.51
N GLU A 205 -15.55 19.60 -4.27
CA GLU A 205 -16.66 20.56 -4.20
C GLU A 205 -17.70 20.07 -3.18
N SER A 206 -18.03 20.89 -2.17
CA SER A 206 -19.02 20.54 -1.13
C SER A 206 -20.47 20.86 -1.51
N GLU A 207 -20.72 21.33 -2.74
CA GLU A 207 -22.08 21.67 -3.18
C GLU A 207 -22.92 20.40 -3.41
N PRO A 208 -24.08 20.24 -2.74
CA PRO A 208 -24.96 19.08 -2.91
C PRO A 208 -25.41 18.89 -4.35
N GLN A 209 -25.11 17.71 -4.92
CA GLN A 209 -25.49 17.37 -6.28
C GLN A 209 -26.80 16.57 -6.30
N THR A 210 -27.78 17.06 -7.06
CA THR A 210 -29.08 16.37 -7.21
C THR A 210 -28.95 15.17 -8.13
N ARG A 211 -29.56 14.05 -7.74
CA ARG A 211 -29.55 12.79 -8.49
C ARG A 211 -30.94 12.43 -8.99
N ASN A 212 -31.00 11.96 -10.24
CA ASN A 212 -32.22 11.61 -10.97
C ASN A 212 -32.03 10.29 -11.73
N THR A 213 -33.09 9.72 -12.27
CA THR A 213 -33.03 8.47 -13.05
C THR A 213 -32.57 8.68 -14.51
N ASN A 214 -32.86 9.86 -15.06
CA ASN A 214 -32.60 10.21 -16.47
C ASN A 214 -31.13 10.53 -16.73
N PHE A 215 -30.63 10.08 -17.88
CA PHE A 215 -29.32 10.45 -18.41
C PHE A 215 -29.21 11.96 -18.69
N THR A 216 -28.11 12.59 -18.27
CA THR A 216 -27.92 14.05 -18.42
C THR A 216 -26.61 14.45 -19.10
N SER A 217 -25.51 13.70 -18.91
CA SER A 217 -24.21 14.02 -19.49
C SER A 217 -23.51 12.74 -19.93
N LYS A 218 -22.74 12.82 -21.02
CA LYS A 218 -21.87 11.73 -21.48
C LYS A 218 -20.75 11.45 -20.47
N ASN A 219 -20.29 12.47 -19.74
CA ASN A 219 -19.29 12.30 -18.71
C ASN A 219 -19.93 11.58 -17.48
N PRO A 220 -19.45 10.39 -17.09
CA PRO A 220 -20.04 9.65 -15.98
C PRO A 220 -19.86 10.32 -14.61
N LEU A 221 -18.93 11.28 -14.47
CA LEU A 221 -18.76 12.03 -13.22
C LEU A 221 -19.80 13.16 -13.06
N GLU A 222 -20.29 13.69 -14.19
CA GLU A 222 -21.25 14.80 -14.23
C GLU A 222 -22.70 14.35 -14.37
N THR A 223 -22.93 13.12 -14.84
CA THR A 223 -24.28 12.62 -15.03
C THR A 223 -25.01 12.47 -13.69
N LYS A 224 -26.28 12.89 -13.64
CA LYS A 224 -27.09 12.88 -12.40
C LYS A 224 -27.59 11.49 -12.02
N ASN A 225 -27.35 10.51 -12.88
CA ASN A 225 -28.01 9.23 -12.87
C ASN A 225 -27.12 8.08 -12.39
N LEU A 226 -25.94 8.44 -11.89
CA LEU A 226 -25.01 7.63 -11.16
C LEU A 226 -24.82 8.18 -9.76
N CYS A 227 -24.69 7.28 -8.78
CA CYS A 227 -24.11 7.58 -7.48
C CYS A 227 -22.82 6.78 -7.34
N LEU A 228 -21.77 7.43 -6.86
CA LEU A 228 -20.43 6.85 -6.83
C LEU A 228 -20.09 6.38 -5.42
N PHE A 229 -19.28 5.34 -5.32
CA PHE A 229 -18.77 4.83 -4.06
C PHE A 229 -18.07 5.95 -3.27
N SER A 230 -18.21 5.94 -1.93
CA SER A 230 -17.69 6.96 -1.00
C SER A 230 -18.35 8.35 -1.07
N THR A 231 -19.44 8.51 -1.82
CA THR A 231 -20.30 9.70 -1.73
C THR A 231 -21.31 9.54 -0.59
N SER A 232 -21.66 10.64 0.08
CA SER A 232 -22.63 10.62 1.19
C SER A 232 -23.98 11.13 0.70
N VAL A 233 -25.06 10.45 1.06
CA VAL A 233 -26.42 10.88 0.75
C VAL A 233 -26.84 11.92 1.78
N LEU A 234 -27.03 13.17 1.36
CA LEU A 234 -27.36 14.26 2.27
C LEU A 234 -28.86 14.28 2.57
N GLU A 235 -29.69 14.17 1.54
CA GLU A 235 -31.13 14.31 1.62
C GLU A 235 -31.84 13.35 0.68
N GLY A 236 -33.10 13.03 1.01
CA GLY A 236 -33.97 12.22 0.17
C GLY A 236 -33.79 10.72 0.35
N SER A 237 -34.33 9.97 -0.61
CA SER A 237 -34.17 8.51 -0.70
C SER A 237 -34.04 8.09 -2.15
N GLY A 238 -33.38 6.96 -2.36
CA GLY A 238 -33.21 6.41 -3.69
C GLY A 238 -33.03 4.91 -3.70
N GLU A 239 -33.20 4.36 -4.89
CA GLU A 239 -32.87 2.99 -5.21
C GLU A 239 -31.94 2.99 -6.42
N GLY A 240 -31.06 2.00 -6.49
CA GLY A 240 -30.24 1.84 -7.66
C GLY A 240 -29.53 0.51 -7.75
N ILE A 241 -29.13 0.18 -8.98
CA ILE A 241 -28.49 -1.08 -9.32
C ILE A 241 -26.98 -0.89 -9.28
N ILE A 242 -26.29 -1.79 -8.57
CA ILE A 242 -24.83 -1.77 -8.52
C ILE A 242 -24.27 -2.09 -9.90
N ILE A 243 -23.44 -1.18 -10.42
CA ILE A 243 -22.73 -1.36 -11.69
C ILE A 243 -21.30 -1.83 -11.47
N ARG A 244 -20.66 -1.41 -10.36
CA ARG A 244 -19.27 -1.78 -10.04
C ARG A 244 -19.05 -1.92 -8.54
N THR A 245 -18.20 -2.88 -8.17
CA THR A 245 -17.82 -3.17 -6.77
C THR A 245 -16.30 -3.19 -6.58
N GLY A 246 -15.85 -2.89 -5.36
CA GLY A 246 -14.46 -2.97 -4.91
C GLY A 246 -13.51 -2.11 -5.73
N ASP A 247 -12.38 -2.69 -6.14
CA ASP A 247 -11.34 -2.04 -6.93
C ASP A 247 -11.82 -1.55 -8.31
N ARG A 248 -12.96 -2.06 -8.81
CA ARG A 248 -13.54 -1.66 -10.10
C ARG A 248 -14.29 -0.32 -10.01
N THR A 249 -14.66 0.12 -8.81
CA THR A 249 -15.34 1.41 -8.61
C THR A 249 -14.45 2.58 -9.00
N VAL A 250 -15.04 3.76 -9.23
CA VAL A 250 -14.28 5.00 -9.52
C VAL A 250 -13.25 5.28 -8.41
N VAL A 251 -13.69 5.26 -7.16
CA VAL A 251 -12.79 5.47 -6.00
C VAL A 251 -11.81 4.30 -5.86
N GLY A 252 -12.22 3.07 -6.12
CA GLY A 252 -11.32 1.91 -6.08
C GLY A 252 -10.19 2.00 -7.09
N ARG A 253 -10.46 2.50 -8.31
CA ARG A 253 -9.43 2.78 -9.30
C ARG A 253 -8.49 3.90 -8.88
N ILE A 254 -9.02 4.97 -8.26
CA ILE A 254 -8.22 6.08 -7.72
C ILE A 254 -7.32 5.58 -6.58
N ALA A 255 -7.86 4.78 -5.66
CA ALA A 255 -7.11 4.14 -4.57
C ALA A 255 -6.03 3.20 -5.11
N ALA A 256 -6.32 2.42 -6.15
CA ALA A 256 -5.35 1.55 -6.80
C ALA A 256 -4.23 2.36 -7.47
N LEU A 257 -4.55 3.46 -8.16
CA LEU A 257 -3.55 4.34 -8.77
C LEU A 257 -2.66 5.00 -7.71
N THR A 258 -3.23 5.53 -6.63
CA THR A 258 -2.47 6.20 -5.56
C THR A 258 -1.58 5.23 -4.78
N THR A 259 -2.01 3.98 -4.57
CA THR A 259 -1.22 2.96 -3.87
C THR A 259 -0.16 2.30 -4.75
N GLN A 260 -0.35 2.24 -6.07
CA GLN A 260 0.59 1.63 -7.01
C GLN A 260 1.61 2.62 -7.59
N VAL A 261 1.44 3.92 -7.37
CA VAL A 261 2.53 4.89 -7.59
C VAL A 261 3.57 4.61 -6.52
N ASP A 262 4.60 3.84 -6.89
CA ASP A 262 5.78 3.66 -6.05
C ASP A 262 6.27 5.05 -5.65
N SER A 263 6.17 5.37 -4.37
CA SER A 263 6.84 6.52 -3.76
C SER A 263 8.34 6.31 -3.94
N GLY A 264 8.87 6.77 -5.06
CA GLY A 264 10.31 6.78 -5.28
C GLY A 264 11.01 7.51 -4.13
N PRO A 265 12.32 7.27 -3.91
CA PRO A 265 13.03 7.95 -2.84
C PRO A 265 12.88 9.47 -3.00
N THR A 266 12.62 10.15 -1.89
CA THR A 266 12.46 11.61 -1.86
C THR A 266 13.73 12.28 -2.42
N PRO A 267 13.64 13.50 -2.98
CA PRO A 267 14.83 14.22 -3.47
C PRO A 267 15.92 14.31 -2.40
N LEU A 268 15.54 14.63 -1.16
CA LEU A 268 16.46 14.63 -0.01
C LEU A 268 17.07 13.25 0.25
N ALA A 269 16.28 12.18 0.20
CA ALA A 269 16.80 10.82 0.37
C ALA A 269 17.75 10.41 -0.77
N LYS A 270 17.55 10.90 -2.00
CA LYS A 270 18.49 10.68 -3.11
C LYS A 270 19.82 11.38 -2.87
N GLU A 271 19.79 12.63 -2.41
CA GLU A 271 21.00 13.39 -2.05
C GLU A 271 21.73 12.75 -0.88
N ILE A 272 21.02 12.35 0.18
CA ILE A 272 21.62 11.62 1.32
C ILE A 272 22.25 10.30 0.84
N ASN A 273 21.57 9.53 -0.02
CA ASN A 273 22.15 8.30 -0.57
C ASN A 273 23.38 8.57 -1.45
N HIS A 274 23.40 9.67 -2.20
CA HIS A 274 24.56 10.07 -2.99
C HIS A 274 25.73 10.45 -2.07
N PHE A 275 25.46 11.25 -1.05
CA PHE A 275 26.43 11.64 -0.02
C PHE A 275 27.00 10.43 0.73
N ILE A 276 26.15 9.53 1.21
CA ILE A 276 26.56 8.28 1.88
C ILE A 276 27.46 7.44 0.95
N LYS A 277 27.14 7.35 -0.35
CA LYS A 277 27.97 6.62 -1.32
C LYS A 277 29.35 7.26 -1.49
N ILE A 278 29.44 8.58 -1.57
CA ILE A 278 30.72 9.28 -1.68
C ILE A 278 31.58 8.98 -0.44
N ILE A 279 31.03 9.17 0.76
CA ILE A 279 31.74 8.89 2.01
C ILE A 279 32.15 7.42 2.08
N SER A 280 31.24 6.50 1.74
CA SER A 280 31.54 5.05 1.75
C SER A 280 32.67 4.69 0.79
N VAL A 281 32.73 5.30 -0.41
CA VAL A 281 33.80 5.06 -1.38
C VAL A 281 35.14 5.61 -0.86
N VAL A 282 35.15 6.80 -0.28
CA VAL A 282 36.36 7.39 0.32
C VAL A 282 36.85 6.54 1.49
N ALA A 283 35.96 6.22 2.43
CA ALA A 283 36.25 5.38 3.60
C ALA A 283 36.78 4.00 3.20
N PHE A 284 36.17 3.37 2.19
CA PHE A 284 36.63 2.08 1.68
C PHE A 284 38.00 2.18 1.00
N THR A 285 38.26 3.22 0.21
CA THR A 285 39.55 3.42 -0.47
C THR A 285 40.68 3.62 0.54
N VAL A 286 40.46 4.47 1.55
CA VAL A 286 41.42 4.69 2.64
C VAL A 286 41.60 3.40 3.45
N GLY A 287 40.51 2.71 3.80
CA GLY A 287 40.56 1.43 4.49
C GLY A 287 41.43 0.42 3.75
N VAL A 288 41.21 0.22 2.44
CA VAL A 288 41.99 -0.74 1.63
C VAL A 288 43.47 -0.34 1.58
N ALA A 289 43.79 0.95 1.45
CA ALA A 289 45.18 1.41 1.46
C ALA A 289 45.90 1.04 2.77
N PHE A 290 45.24 1.28 3.92
CA PHE A 290 45.79 0.91 5.23
C PHE A 290 45.83 -0.60 5.46
N PHE A 291 44.88 -1.35 4.92
CA PHE A 291 44.89 -2.81 4.96
C PHE A 291 46.11 -3.37 4.22
N VAL A 292 46.39 -2.87 3.00
CA VAL A 292 47.57 -3.28 2.22
C VAL A 292 48.85 -2.94 2.97
N LEU A 293 48.94 -1.73 3.55
CA LEU A 293 50.08 -1.36 4.38
C LEU A 293 50.24 -2.31 5.57
N ALA A 294 49.18 -2.62 6.30
CA ALA A 294 49.23 -3.54 7.44
C ALA A 294 49.75 -4.94 7.03
N VAL A 295 49.33 -5.45 5.87
CA VAL A 295 49.84 -6.73 5.34
C VAL A 295 51.32 -6.64 4.95
N VAL A 296 51.75 -5.54 4.33
CA VAL A 296 53.16 -5.32 3.95
C VAL A 296 54.07 -5.21 5.17
N TYR A 297 53.57 -4.63 6.27
CA TYR A 297 54.28 -4.57 7.56
C TYR A 297 54.15 -5.86 8.39
N GLU A 298 53.66 -6.96 7.79
CA GLU A 298 53.54 -8.29 8.42
C GLU A 298 52.64 -8.33 9.67
N TYR A 299 51.64 -7.45 9.76
CA TYR A 299 50.63 -7.59 10.81
C TYR A 299 49.79 -8.87 10.59
N PRO A 300 49.34 -9.53 11.67
CA PRO A 300 48.40 -10.64 11.56
C PRO A 300 47.17 -10.24 10.74
N LEU A 301 46.75 -11.09 9.79
CA LEU A 301 45.64 -10.81 8.87
C LEU A 301 44.38 -10.33 9.60
N LEU A 302 44.10 -10.92 10.77
CA LEU A 302 42.96 -10.54 11.59
C LEU A 302 43.07 -9.11 12.12
N LYS A 303 44.26 -8.68 12.58
CA LYS A 303 44.49 -7.30 13.04
C LYS A 303 44.38 -6.32 11.88
N ALA A 304 44.86 -6.69 10.69
CA ALA A 304 44.68 -5.88 9.48
C ALA A 304 43.18 -5.72 9.12
N ILE A 305 42.36 -6.78 9.24
CA ILE A 305 40.91 -6.72 9.03
C ILE A 305 40.23 -5.81 10.08
N VAL A 306 40.62 -5.91 11.36
CA VAL A 306 40.06 -5.04 12.41
C VAL A 306 40.41 -3.57 12.17
N PHE A 307 41.64 -3.25 11.78
CA PHE A 307 42.03 -1.88 11.40
C PHE A 307 41.26 -1.37 10.18
N PHE A 308 41.11 -2.21 9.15
CA PHE A 308 40.31 -1.90 7.97
C PHE A 308 38.88 -1.52 8.36
N MET A 309 38.21 -2.36 9.15
CA MET A 309 36.84 -2.11 9.61
C MET A 309 36.77 -0.86 10.50
N GLY A 310 37.75 -0.64 11.38
CA GLY A 310 37.82 0.57 12.22
C GLY A 310 37.89 1.86 11.40
N ILE A 311 38.68 1.89 10.34
CA ILE A 311 38.80 3.05 9.43
C ILE A 311 37.51 3.29 8.65
N VAL A 312 36.86 2.21 8.20
CA VAL A 312 35.58 2.30 7.46
C VAL A 312 34.44 2.78 8.36
N VAL A 313 34.43 2.41 9.64
CA VAL A 313 33.39 2.81 10.61
C VAL A 313 33.62 4.21 11.17
N ALA A 314 34.86 4.69 11.21
CA ALA A 314 35.20 6.02 11.72
C ALA A 314 34.79 7.18 10.80
N ASN A 315 34.41 6.91 9.54
CA ASN A 315 34.01 7.88 8.52
C ASN A 315 32.50 7.79 8.22
#